data_AF-A0A538JYD4-F1
#
_entry.id   AF-A0A538JYD4-F1
#
_cell.length_a   1.000
_cell.length_b   1.000
_cell.length_c   1.000
_cell.angle_alpha   90.00
_cell.angle_beta   90.00
_cell.angle_gamma   90.00
#
_symmetry.space_group_name_H-M   'P 1'
#
loop_
_entity.id
_entity.type
_entity.pdbx_description
1 polymer ?
#
loop_
_entity_poly.entity_id
_entity_poly.type
_entity_poly.pdbx_seq_one_letter_code
_entity_poly.pdbx_strand_id
1 'polypeptide(L)'
;MKKFVLLVIAIALVVAGSASARSQATKVEIGATMAASEEVPAPKGDVGSAGGTFTGTLTKSDAGTVLSWQLSFSNLTGPGIAAHIHIAARGTPGPVVVPLCAPCTSGATGTANINATVLEAIQNDRAYVNVHTKTNPAGEIRGQVSSVASVKVALRASQERPKPKGKVRRARGTFTATVTKQGSSAVIAWRLTFSRLTGKAIAAHIHSGRRGVPGPVIVPLCAPCKSGVRGRATVSAAVLSALESGRAYVNVHTRKNGAGEIRGQLPAVPLTIS
;
A
#
# COMPACT_ATOMS: atom_id res chain seq x y z
N MET A 1 -2.21 76.48 33.12
CA MET A 1 -1.97 75.64 31.93
C MET A 1 -1.85 74.18 32.36
N LYS A 2 -2.94 73.41 32.32
CA LYS A 2 -2.90 71.94 32.45
C LYS A 2 -3.83 71.38 31.38
N LYS A 3 -3.22 70.76 30.35
CA LYS A 3 -3.89 70.27 29.15
C LYS A 3 -4.63 68.97 29.49
N PHE A 4 -5.93 68.92 29.19
CA PHE A 4 -6.70 67.67 29.15
C PHE A 4 -6.21 66.82 27.98
N VAL A 5 -5.83 65.58 28.23
CA VAL A 5 -5.56 64.58 27.19
C VAL A 5 -6.70 63.55 27.27
N LEU A 6 -7.61 63.62 26.30
CA LEU A 6 -8.63 62.57 26.07
C LEU A 6 -7.93 61.37 25.43
N LEU A 7 -7.93 60.23 26.11
CA LEU A 7 -7.48 58.95 25.56
C LEU A 7 -8.68 58.24 24.92
N VAL A 8 -8.76 58.24 23.59
CA VAL A 8 -9.74 57.45 22.84
C VAL A 8 -9.20 56.02 22.70
N ILE A 9 -9.80 55.07 23.41
CA ILE A 9 -9.50 53.63 23.27
C ILE A 9 -10.33 53.09 22.10
N ALA A 10 -9.68 52.82 20.98
CA ALA A 10 -10.28 52.09 19.86
C ALA A 10 -10.32 50.60 20.17
N ILE A 11 -11.51 50.04 20.39
CA ILE A 11 -11.73 48.60 20.52
C ILE A 11 -11.77 48.01 19.10
N ALA A 12 -10.68 47.36 18.69
CA ALA A 12 -10.66 46.57 17.46
C ALA A 12 -11.35 45.21 17.71
N LEU A 13 -12.55 45.02 17.16
CA LEU A 13 -13.17 43.69 17.07
C LEU A 13 -12.34 42.83 16.10
N VAL A 14 -11.60 41.86 16.66
CA VAL A 14 -10.98 40.80 15.88
C VAL A 14 -12.07 39.77 15.56
N VAL A 15 -12.61 39.83 14.34
CA VAL A 15 -13.44 38.74 13.80
C VAL A 15 -12.49 37.59 13.47
N ALA A 16 -12.43 36.59 14.34
CA ALA A 16 -11.74 35.35 14.06
C ALA A 16 -12.50 34.61 12.94
N GLY A 17 -12.01 34.76 11.70
CA GLY A 17 -12.48 33.95 10.59
C GLY A 17 -12.10 32.49 10.83
N SER A 18 -13.07 31.65 11.15
CA SER A 18 -12.93 30.20 11.19
C SER A 18 -12.61 29.72 9.78
N ALA A 19 -11.33 29.58 9.44
CA ALA A 19 -10.91 28.86 8.26
C ALA A 19 -11.28 27.39 8.47
N SER A 20 -12.42 26.96 7.93
CA SER A 20 -12.78 25.54 7.86
C SER A 20 -11.65 24.81 7.15
N ALA A 21 -10.89 24.01 7.89
CA ALA A 21 -9.89 23.13 7.32
C ALA A 21 -10.61 22.18 6.35
N ARG A 22 -10.42 22.39 5.05
CA ARG A 22 -10.99 21.52 4.02
C ARG A 22 -10.40 20.13 4.26
N SER A 23 -11.24 19.17 4.64
CA SER A 23 -10.88 17.76 4.82
C SER A 23 -10.10 17.30 3.60
N GLN A 24 -8.80 17.01 3.76
CA GLN A 24 -7.97 16.52 2.66
C GLN A 24 -8.48 15.13 2.26
N ALA A 25 -8.82 14.95 0.99
CA ALA A 25 -9.23 13.66 0.48
C ALA A 25 -8.12 12.63 0.71
N THR A 26 -8.43 11.55 1.42
CA THR A 26 -7.47 10.47 1.69
C THR A 26 -7.53 9.46 0.56
N LYS A 27 -6.36 9.00 0.09
CA LYS A 27 -6.24 8.07 -1.03
C LYS A 27 -5.57 6.76 -0.61
N VAL A 28 -6.09 5.64 -1.12
CA VAL A 28 -5.46 4.31 -1.03
C VAL A 28 -5.52 3.67 -2.40
N GLU A 29 -4.40 3.09 -2.83
CA GLU A 29 -4.35 2.27 -4.04
C GLU A 29 -4.87 0.86 -3.73
N ILE A 30 -5.54 0.27 -4.71
CA ILE A 30 -6.05 -1.10 -4.68
C ILE A 30 -5.67 -1.82 -5.96
N GLY A 31 -5.62 -3.13 -5.91
CA GLY A 31 -5.43 -3.92 -7.11
C GLY A 31 -5.69 -5.40 -6.93
N ALA A 32 -5.75 -6.09 -8.07
CA ALA A 32 -5.88 -7.53 -8.16
C ALA A 32 -5.13 -8.04 -9.40
N THR A 33 -4.44 -9.18 -9.24
CA THR A 33 -4.07 -10.02 -10.39
C THR A 33 -5.16 -11.07 -10.53
N MET A 34 -5.68 -11.23 -11.74
CA MET A 34 -6.78 -12.13 -12.04
C MET A 34 -6.29 -13.34 -12.83
N ALA A 35 -6.78 -14.52 -12.48
CA ALA A 35 -6.50 -15.77 -13.18
C ALA A 35 -7.77 -16.64 -13.20
N ALA A 36 -7.84 -17.56 -14.17
CA ALA A 36 -8.94 -18.51 -14.26
C ALA A 36 -8.97 -19.49 -13.07
N SER A 37 -7.80 -19.84 -12.53
CA SER A 37 -7.68 -20.73 -11.37
C SER A 37 -8.27 -20.16 -10.08
N GLU A 38 -8.51 -18.85 -10.01
CA GLU A 38 -9.10 -18.19 -8.84
C GLU A 38 -10.63 -18.10 -8.93
N GLU A 39 -11.23 -18.42 -10.09
CA GLU A 39 -12.67 -18.27 -10.29
C GLU A 39 -13.46 -19.47 -9.76
N VAL A 40 -14.62 -19.16 -9.17
CA VAL A 40 -15.51 -20.16 -8.55
C VAL A 40 -16.96 -19.87 -8.96
N PRO A 41 -17.65 -20.79 -9.68
CA PRO A 41 -17.20 -22.12 -10.09
C PRO A 41 -16.06 -22.10 -11.12
N ALA A 42 -15.34 -23.21 -11.24
CA ALA A 42 -14.24 -23.32 -12.18
C ALA A 42 -14.71 -23.05 -13.62
N PRO A 43 -14.00 -22.19 -14.38
CA PRO A 43 -14.39 -21.83 -15.73
C PRO A 43 -14.15 -22.96 -16.73
N LYS A 44 -14.92 -22.96 -17.82
CA LYS A 44 -14.92 -23.94 -18.91
C LYS A 44 -14.03 -23.49 -20.07
N GLY A 45 -13.53 -24.47 -20.83
CA GLY A 45 -12.71 -24.25 -22.04
C GLY A 45 -11.22 -24.17 -21.73
N ASP A 46 -10.43 -23.77 -22.73
CA ASP A 46 -9.00 -23.54 -22.56
C ASP A 46 -8.74 -22.16 -21.93
N VAL A 47 -8.59 -22.16 -20.61
CA VAL A 47 -8.48 -20.95 -19.77
C VAL A 47 -7.13 -20.86 -19.07
N GLY A 48 -6.20 -21.79 -19.32
CA GLY A 48 -4.94 -21.89 -18.57
C GLY A 48 -4.01 -20.68 -18.72
N SER A 49 -4.17 -19.93 -19.82
CA SER A 49 -3.42 -18.70 -20.10
C SER A 49 -4.24 -17.42 -19.91
N ALA A 50 -5.53 -17.55 -19.56
CA ALA A 50 -6.43 -16.43 -19.31
C ALA A 50 -6.01 -15.68 -18.05
N GLY A 51 -5.89 -14.36 -18.15
CA GLY A 51 -5.49 -13.56 -17.02
C GLY A 51 -5.74 -12.08 -17.21
N GLY A 52 -5.54 -11.32 -16.14
CA GLY A 52 -5.64 -9.87 -16.19
C GLY A 52 -5.18 -9.17 -14.93
N THR A 53 -5.27 -7.85 -14.96
CA THR A 53 -4.90 -6.95 -13.89
C THR A 53 -5.97 -5.90 -13.70
N PHE A 54 -6.33 -5.68 -12.45
CA PHE A 54 -7.18 -4.57 -12.03
C PHE A 54 -6.36 -3.66 -11.12
N THR A 55 -6.41 -2.37 -11.37
CA THR A 55 -5.82 -1.34 -10.50
C THR A 55 -6.86 -0.28 -10.23
N GLY A 56 -6.76 0.38 -9.08
CA GLY A 56 -7.61 1.52 -8.80
C GLY A 56 -7.13 2.34 -7.63
N THR A 57 -7.69 3.53 -7.52
CA THR A 57 -7.47 4.47 -6.43
C THR A 57 -8.80 4.74 -5.75
N LEU A 58 -8.89 4.44 -4.46
CA LEU A 58 -9.99 4.86 -3.60
C LEU A 58 -9.70 6.25 -3.07
N THR A 59 -10.57 7.21 -3.34
CA THR A 59 -10.50 8.58 -2.83
C THR A 59 -11.70 8.83 -1.92
N LYS A 60 -11.46 8.99 -0.62
CA LYS A 60 -12.51 9.29 0.36
C LYS A 60 -12.55 10.76 0.72
N SER A 61 -13.76 11.31 0.78
CA SER A 61 -14.10 12.67 1.17
C SER A 61 -15.38 12.69 2.00
N ASP A 62 -15.77 13.86 2.50
CA ASP A 62 -17.03 14.03 3.24
C ASP A 62 -18.26 13.69 2.38
N ALA A 63 -18.14 13.76 1.04
CA ALA A 63 -19.19 13.41 0.09
C ALA A 63 -19.31 11.89 -0.19
N GLY A 64 -18.39 11.07 0.32
CA GLY A 64 -18.33 9.63 0.07
C GLY A 64 -16.99 9.16 -0.49
N THR A 65 -16.97 7.91 -0.98
CA THR A 65 -15.77 7.27 -1.54
C THR A 65 -15.92 7.06 -3.04
N VAL A 66 -14.97 7.57 -3.81
CA VAL A 66 -14.89 7.39 -5.26
C VAL A 66 -13.77 6.39 -5.56
N LEU A 67 -14.11 5.35 -6.31
CA LEU A 67 -13.17 4.44 -6.94
C LEU A 67 -12.88 4.94 -8.36
N SER A 68 -11.62 5.23 -8.68
CA SER A 68 -11.14 5.34 -10.07
C SER A 68 -10.38 4.07 -10.42
N TRP A 69 -10.66 3.46 -11.57
CA TRP A 69 -10.14 2.12 -11.87
C TRP A 69 -9.68 1.95 -13.32
N GLN A 70 -8.81 0.95 -13.51
CA GLN A 70 -8.38 0.43 -14.80
C GLN A 70 -8.39 -1.10 -14.76
N LEU A 71 -8.83 -1.71 -15.86
CA LEU A 71 -8.97 -3.14 -16.04
C LEU A 71 -8.33 -3.56 -17.36
N SER A 72 -7.40 -4.51 -17.30
CA SER A 72 -6.78 -5.13 -18.47
C SER A 72 -6.84 -6.64 -18.33
N PHE A 73 -7.06 -7.34 -19.44
CA PHE A 73 -7.11 -8.80 -19.50
C PHE A 73 -6.72 -9.29 -20.90
N SER A 74 -6.37 -10.57 -21.00
CA SER A 74 -5.93 -11.21 -22.23
C SER A 74 -6.20 -12.70 -22.21
N ASN A 75 -6.16 -13.32 -23.39
CA ASN A 75 -6.27 -14.77 -23.59
C ASN A 75 -7.55 -15.38 -22.99
N LEU A 76 -8.64 -14.63 -23.04
CA LEU A 76 -9.95 -15.16 -22.69
C LEU A 76 -10.46 -16.09 -23.81
N THR A 77 -11.38 -17.01 -23.49
CA THR A 77 -12.02 -17.92 -24.45
C THR A 77 -12.89 -17.21 -25.49
N GLY A 78 -13.15 -15.91 -25.30
CA GLY A 78 -13.86 -15.06 -26.24
C GLY A 78 -13.90 -13.60 -25.78
N PRO A 79 -14.63 -12.73 -26.48
CA PRO A 79 -14.80 -11.33 -26.07
C PRO A 79 -15.37 -11.20 -24.65
N GLY A 80 -14.86 -10.23 -23.89
CA GLY A 80 -15.39 -9.88 -22.58
C GLY A 80 -16.80 -9.31 -22.70
N ILE A 81 -17.77 -9.91 -22.02
CA ILE A 81 -19.17 -9.47 -22.06
C ILE A 81 -19.55 -8.58 -20.88
N ALA A 82 -18.87 -8.74 -19.74
CA ALA A 82 -19.05 -7.91 -18.56
C ALA A 82 -17.84 -8.02 -17.62
N ALA A 83 -17.68 -7.06 -16.72
CA ALA A 83 -16.81 -7.18 -15.56
C ALA A 83 -17.43 -6.45 -14.35
N HIS A 84 -17.18 -6.99 -13.16
CA HIS A 84 -17.78 -6.50 -11.92
C HIS A 84 -16.81 -6.58 -10.76
N ILE A 85 -17.06 -5.79 -9.72
CA ILE A 85 -16.59 -6.06 -8.35
C ILE A 85 -17.72 -6.71 -7.57
N HIS A 86 -17.38 -7.77 -6.84
CA HIS A 86 -18.24 -8.54 -5.96
C HIS A 86 -17.78 -8.48 -4.51
N ILE A 87 -18.67 -8.76 -3.56
CA ILE A 87 -18.30 -8.97 -2.14
C ILE A 87 -18.34 -10.46 -1.82
N ALA A 88 -17.17 -11.06 -1.59
CA ALA A 88 -17.03 -12.38 -0.98
C ALA A 88 -15.58 -12.61 -0.51
N ALA A 89 -15.43 -13.54 0.42
CA ALA A 89 -14.12 -14.10 0.75
C ALA A 89 -13.51 -14.85 -0.46
N ARG A 90 -12.20 -15.03 -0.43
CA ARG A 90 -11.47 -15.83 -1.43
C ARG A 90 -12.07 -17.23 -1.56
N GLY A 91 -12.26 -17.70 -2.79
CA GLY A 91 -12.80 -19.04 -3.08
C GLY A 91 -14.31 -19.17 -2.90
N THR A 92 -15.03 -18.09 -2.56
CA THR A 92 -16.50 -18.09 -2.47
C THR A 92 -17.07 -17.09 -3.48
N PRO A 93 -18.13 -17.43 -4.24
CA PRO A 93 -18.84 -16.47 -5.08
C PRO A 93 -19.68 -15.51 -4.21
N GLY A 94 -19.93 -14.30 -4.71
CA GLY A 94 -20.73 -13.31 -4.00
C GLY A 94 -21.55 -12.42 -4.92
N PRO A 95 -22.42 -11.56 -4.37
CA PRO A 95 -23.21 -10.63 -5.16
C PRO A 95 -22.33 -9.57 -5.83
N VAL A 96 -22.78 -9.11 -7.01
CA VAL A 96 -22.23 -7.92 -7.68
C VAL A 96 -22.53 -6.69 -6.84
N VAL A 97 -21.53 -5.84 -6.65
CA VAL A 97 -21.67 -4.56 -5.93
C VAL A 97 -21.22 -3.35 -6.73
N VAL A 98 -20.33 -3.52 -7.71
CA VAL A 98 -19.93 -2.44 -8.63
C VAL A 98 -19.85 -3.00 -10.04
N PRO A 99 -20.78 -2.61 -10.94
CA PRO A 99 -20.60 -2.82 -12.38
C PRO A 99 -19.44 -1.99 -12.91
N LEU A 100 -18.58 -2.60 -13.73
CA LEU A 100 -17.41 -1.92 -14.33
C LEU A 100 -17.64 -1.61 -15.81
N CYS A 101 -18.02 -2.62 -16.61
CA CYS A 101 -18.16 -2.51 -18.06
C CYS A 101 -19.09 -3.61 -18.61
N ALA A 102 -19.87 -3.30 -19.64
CA ALA A 102 -20.65 -4.25 -20.45
C ALA A 102 -21.06 -3.60 -21.80
N PRO A 103 -20.64 -4.10 -22.98
CA PRO A 103 -19.58 -5.10 -23.18
C PRO A 103 -18.25 -4.61 -22.60
N CYS A 104 -17.31 -5.53 -22.36
CA CYS A 104 -16.04 -5.17 -21.74
C CYS A 104 -14.84 -5.46 -22.66
N THR A 105 -14.00 -4.44 -22.84
CA THR A 105 -12.76 -4.51 -23.60
C THR A 105 -11.56 -4.34 -22.69
N SER A 106 -10.44 -4.99 -23.02
CA SER A 106 -9.20 -4.85 -22.25
C SER A 106 -8.67 -3.42 -22.34
N GLY A 107 -8.22 -2.87 -21.21
CA GLY A 107 -7.83 -1.48 -21.08
C GLY A 107 -8.96 -0.54 -20.64
N ALA A 108 -10.15 -1.08 -20.33
CA ALA A 108 -11.26 -0.31 -19.80
C ALA A 108 -10.87 0.47 -18.54
N THR A 109 -11.38 1.69 -18.42
CA THR A 109 -11.22 2.55 -17.25
C THR A 109 -12.57 3.13 -16.86
N GLY A 110 -12.68 3.58 -15.62
CA GLY A 110 -13.89 4.24 -15.18
C GLY A 110 -13.81 4.77 -13.76
N THR A 111 -14.92 5.30 -13.31
CA THR A 111 -15.14 5.71 -11.93
C THR A 111 -16.43 5.12 -11.39
N ALA A 112 -16.48 4.88 -10.08
CA ALA A 112 -17.67 4.43 -9.39
C ALA A 112 -17.73 5.04 -7.99
N ASN A 113 -18.92 5.47 -7.57
CA ASN A 113 -19.16 5.76 -6.16
C ASN A 113 -19.35 4.43 -5.41
N ILE A 114 -18.60 4.22 -4.34
CA ILE A 114 -18.74 3.04 -3.49
C ILE A 114 -19.20 3.44 -2.09
N ASN A 115 -20.07 2.62 -1.50
CA ASN A 115 -20.55 2.83 -0.14
C ASN A 115 -19.56 2.26 0.90
N ALA A 116 -19.86 2.49 2.17
CA ALA A 116 -19.02 2.02 3.28
C ALA A 116 -18.84 0.49 3.30
N THR A 117 -19.88 -0.27 2.94
CA THR A 117 -19.83 -1.74 2.91
C THR A 117 -18.84 -2.26 1.87
N VAL A 118 -18.83 -1.68 0.66
CA VAL A 118 -17.87 -2.05 -0.40
C VAL A 118 -16.46 -1.65 -0.01
N LEU A 119 -16.29 -0.45 0.56
CA LEU A 119 -15.00 0.03 1.06
C LEU A 119 -14.43 -0.92 2.14
N GLU A 120 -15.25 -1.27 3.13
CA GLU A 120 -14.88 -2.20 4.19
C GLU A 120 -14.52 -3.58 3.64
N ALA A 121 -15.30 -4.09 2.68
CA ALA A 121 -15.02 -5.37 2.04
C ALA A 121 -13.66 -5.37 1.33
N ILE A 122 -13.31 -4.30 0.60
CA ILE A 122 -11.99 -4.16 -0.05
C ILE A 122 -10.88 -4.12 1.01
N GLN A 123 -11.05 -3.32 2.07
CA GLN A 123 -10.02 -3.17 3.12
C GLN A 123 -9.79 -4.42 3.95
N ASN A 124 -10.71 -5.39 3.92
CA ASN A 124 -10.67 -6.64 4.68
C ASN A 124 -10.48 -7.88 3.79
N ASP A 125 -10.02 -7.72 2.54
CA ASP A 125 -9.80 -8.83 1.59
C ASP A 125 -11.07 -9.65 1.31
N ARG A 126 -12.24 -8.99 1.27
CA ARG A 126 -13.57 -9.56 1.04
C ARG A 126 -14.26 -9.02 -0.22
N ALA A 127 -13.49 -8.45 -1.15
CA ALA A 127 -13.98 -8.04 -2.46
C ALA A 127 -13.12 -8.66 -3.56
N TYR A 128 -13.74 -9.02 -4.68
CA TYR A 128 -13.02 -9.53 -5.85
C TYR A 128 -13.55 -8.91 -7.12
N VAL A 129 -12.68 -8.84 -8.14
CA VAL A 129 -13.05 -8.46 -9.50
C VAL A 129 -13.04 -9.71 -10.37
N ASN A 130 -13.97 -9.80 -11.31
CA ASN A 130 -13.98 -10.83 -12.34
C ASN A 130 -14.28 -10.25 -13.72
N VAL A 131 -13.99 -11.03 -14.75
CA VAL A 131 -14.37 -10.76 -16.15
C VAL A 131 -15.10 -11.97 -16.70
N HIS A 132 -16.20 -11.73 -17.41
CA HIS A 132 -17.09 -12.74 -17.96
C HIS A 132 -16.94 -12.83 -19.48
N THR A 133 -17.13 -14.03 -20.02
CA THR A 133 -17.26 -14.26 -21.47
C THR A 133 -18.58 -14.98 -21.76
N LYS A 134 -18.90 -15.17 -23.05
CA LYS A 134 -20.07 -15.98 -23.46
C LYS A 134 -19.94 -17.45 -23.03
N THR A 135 -18.73 -18.01 -23.07
CA THR A 135 -18.44 -19.38 -22.62
C THR A 135 -18.57 -19.51 -21.10
N ASN A 136 -18.18 -18.47 -20.39
CA ASN A 136 -18.09 -18.42 -18.93
C ASN A 136 -18.92 -17.25 -18.36
N PRO A 137 -20.26 -17.34 -18.40
CA PRO A 137 -21.14 -16.25 -17.96
C PRO A 137 -21.12 -16.04 -16.44
N ALA A 138 -20.77 -17.06 -15.64
CA ALA A 138 -20.55 -16.92 -14.20
C ALA A 138 -19.25 -16.16 -13.87
N GLY A 139 -18.31 -16.13 -14.81
CA GLY A 139 -17.00 -15.49 -14.75
C GLY A 139 -15.92 -16.43 -15.30
N GLU A 140 -14.89 -15.85 -15.92
CA GLU A 140 -13.78 -16.59 -16.53
C GLU A 140 -12.46 -16.40 -15.80
N ILE A 141 -12.18 -15.17 -15.36
CA ILE A 141 -11.01 -14.85 -14.56
C ILE A 141 -11.43 -14.03 -13.35
N ARG A 142 -10.77 -14.26 -12.21
CA ARG A 142 -11.04 -13.55 -10.96
C ARG A 142 -9.75 -13.20 -10.23
N GLY A 143 -9.79 -12.09 -9.49
CA GLY A 143 -8.74 -11.69 -8.57
C GLY A 143 -9.31 -11.00 -7.34
N GLN A 144 -8.84 -11.38 -6.15
CA GLN A 144 -9.21 -10.69 -4.92
C GLN A 144 -8.63 -9.26 -4.93
N VAL A 145 -9.46 -8.27 -4.65
CA VAL A 145 -9.09 -6.87 -4.60
C VAL A 145 -8.56 -6.55 -3.21
N SER A 146 -7.31 -6.09 -3.17
CA SER A 146 -6.62 -5.77 -1.93
C SER A 146 -6.06 -4.35 -1.98
N SER A 147 -5.95 -3.69 -0.84
CA SER A 147 -5.19 -2.43 -0.72
C SER A 147 -3.71 -2.67 -0.94
N VAL A 148 -3.06 -1.82 -1.72
CA VAL A 148 -1.65 -1.93 -2.10
C VAL A 148 -0.96 -0.59 -1.86
N ALA A 149 0.28 -0.63 -1.40
CA ALA A 149 1.11 0.56 -1.28
C ALA A 149 2.55 0.23 -1.67
N SER A 150 3.20 1.17 -2.37
CA SER A 150 4.62 1.09 -2.68
C SER A 150 5.41 2.04 -1.80
N VAL A 151 6.48 1.53 -1.20
CA VAL A 151 7.35 2.26 -0.27
C VAL A 151 8.75 2.30 -0.83
N LYS A 152 9.40 3.45 -0.78
CA LYS A 152 10.82 3.63 -1.13
C LYS A 152 11.50 4.49 -0.09
N VAL A 153 12.59 3.99 0.47
CA VAL A 153 13.37 4.71 1.48
C VAL A 153 14.87 4.60 1.19
N ALA A 154 15.57 5.72 1.37
CA ALA A 154 17.03 5.75 1.38
C ALA A 154 17.56 5.43 2.79
N LEU A 155 18.56 4.56 2.87
CA LEU A 155 19.25 4.21 4.10
C LEU A 155 20.57 4.98 4.19
N ARG A 156 20.81 5.65 5.33
CA ARG A 156 22.04 6.41 5.59
C ARG A 156 22.61 6.13 6.97
N ALA A 157 23.92 6.20 7.10
CA ALA A 157 24.60 6.03 8.40
C ALA A 157 24.22 7.10 9.43
N SER A 158 23.90 8.32 8.98
CA SER A 158 23.46 9.41 9.86
C SER A 158 22.10 9.16 10.54
N GLN A 159 21.29 8.25 9.98
CA GLN A 159 19.98 7.89 10.51
C GLN A 159 20.05 6.73 11.52
N GLU A 160 21.17 6.02 11.57
CA GLU A 160 21.36 4.84 12.41
C GLU A 160 21.57 5.22 13.89
N ARG A 161 21.04 4.41 14.79
CA ARG A 161 21.16 4.57 16.24
C ARG A 161 21.36 3.18 16.88
N PRO A 162 22.44 2.94 17.64
CA PRO A 162 23.54 3.85 17.99
C PRO A 162 24.35 4.35 16.79
N LYS A 163 25.13 5.42 16.98
CA LYS A 163 25.95 5.99 15.89
C LYS A 163 26.97 4.94 15.38
N PRO A 164 27.00 4.63 14.08
CA PRO A 164 27.88 3.60 13.54
C PRO A 164 29.35 4.04 13.53
N LYS A 165 30.24 3.08 13.73
CA LYS A 165 31.69 3.22 13.87
C LYS A 165 32.40 3.21 12.51
N GLY A 166 33.50 3.97 12.41
CA GLY A 166 34.40 3.98 11.25
C GLY A 166 34.02 5.00 10.15
N LYS A 167 34.61 4.84 8.96
CA LYS A 167 34.42 5.74 7.81
C LYS A 167 33.08 5.47 7.10
N VAL A 168 31.98 5.85 7.74
CA VAL A 168 30.60 5.54 7.29
C VAL A 168 29.94 6.62 6.44
N ARG A 169 30.58 7.79 6.24
CA ARG A 169 29.97 8.96 5.55
C ARG A 169 29.42 8.64 4.16
N ARG A 170 30.02 7.68 3.45
CA ARG A 170 29.64 7.28 2.08
C ARG A 170 28.75 6.04 2.02
N ALA A 171 28.51 5.37 3.17
CA ALA A 171 27.66 4.20 3.27
C ALA A 171 26.20 4.59 2.98
N ARG A 172 25.56 3.85 2.08
CA ARG A 172 24.19 4.14 1.63
C ARG A 172 23.48 2.90 1.14
N GLY A 173 22.16 2.93 1.20
CA GLY A 173 21.30 1.93 0.59
C GLY A 173 19.95 2.48 0.16
N THR A 174 19.19 1.65 -0.54
CA THR A 174 17.82 1.92 -0.95
C THR A 174 17.00 0.66 -0.71
N PHE A 175 15.90 0.82 0.01
CA PHE A 175 14.89 -0.22 0.17
C PHE A 175 13.64 0.21 -0.60
N THR A 176 13.13 -0.69 -1.43
CA THR A 176 11.83 -0.56 -2.11
C THR A 176 10.98 -1.75 -1.75
N ALA A 177 9.70 -1.54 -1.45
CA ALA A 177 8.77 -2.63 -1.21
C ALA A 177 7.37 -2.30 -1.74
N THR A 178 6.64 -3.34 -2.11
CA THR A 178 5.19 -3.31 -2.30
C THR A 178 4.58 -4.06 -1.12
N VAL A 179 3.59 -3.46 -0.47
CA VAL A 179 2.82 -4.04 0.63
C VAL A 179 1.40 -4.23 0.14
N THR A 180 0.89 -5.46 0.21
CA THR A 180 -0.47 -5.83 -0.15
C THR A 180 -1.19 -6.30 1.10
N LYS A 181 -2.25 -5.60 1.52
CA LYS A 181 -3.03 -5.96 2.70
C LYS A 181 -3.90 -7.19 2.42
N GLN A 182 -3.94 -8.14 3.35
CA GLN A 182 -4.73 -9.37 3.28
C GLN A 182 -5.45 -9.57 4.61
N GLY A 183 -6.62 -8.95 4.75
CA GLY A 183 -7.36 -8.91 6.01
C GLY A 183 -6.55 -8.22 7.12
N SER A 184 -6.30 -8.94 8.21
CA SER A 184 -5.46 -8.46 9.32
C SER A 184 -3.95 -8.61 9.08
N SER A 185 -3.54 -9.25 7.99
CA SER A 185 -2.15 -9.49 7.63
C SER A 185 -1.76 -8.69 6.39
N ALA A 186 -0.48 -8.75 5.99
CA ALA A 186 -0.07 -8.22 4.70
C ALA A 186 1.04 -9.06 4.08
N VAL A 187 1.17 -9.00 2.77
CA VAL A 187 2.35 -9.51 2.06
C VAL A 187 3.24 -8.34 1.70
N ILE A 188 4.51 -8.41 2.09
CA ILE A 188 5.54 -7.48 1.68
C ILE A 188 6.47 -8.16 0.68
N ALA A 189 6.63 -7.56 -0.50
CA ALA A 189 7.64 -7.94 -1.49
C ALA A 189 8.66 -6.80 -1.61
N TRP A 190 9.94 -7.08 -1.43
CA TRP A 190 10.97 -6.04 -1.33
C TRP A 190 12.18 -6.28 -2.22
N ARG A 191 12.92 -5.19 -2.42
CA ARG A 191 14.30 -5.18 -2.91
C ARG A 191 15.15 -4.23 -2.06
N LEU A 192 16.34 -4.69 -1.70
CA LEU A 192 17.29 -3.92 -0.91
C LEU A 192 18.63 -3.84 -1.64
N THR A 193 19.11 -2.62 -1.89
CA THR A 193 20.46 -2.35 -2.38
C THR A 193 21.24 -1.53 -1.36
N PHE A 194 22.54 -1.77 -1.30
CA PHE A 194 23.47 -1.00 -0.47
C PHE A 194 24.88 -1.02 -1.06
N SER A 195 25.70 -0.03 -0.68
CA SER A 195 27.08 0.09 -1.14
C SER A 195 27.93 0.90 -0.16
N ARG A 196 29.25 0.78 -0.30
CA ARG A 196 30.27 1.53 0.47
C ARG A 196 30.09 1.38 1.99
N LEU A 197 29.67 0.20 2.42
CA LEU A 197 29.69 -0.17 3.84
C LEU A 197 31.15 -0.38 4.30
N THR A 198 31.38 -0.36 5.60
CA THR A 198 32.69 -0.55 6.22
C THR A 198 33.21 -1.98 6.14
N GLY A 199 32.37 -2.92 5.70
CA GLY A 199 32.70 -4.33 5.48
C GLY A 199 31.54 -5.08 4.83
N LYS A 200 31.69 -6.42 4.73
CA LYS A 200 30.62 -7.30 4.24
C LYS A 200 29.38 -7.17 5.13
N ALA A 201 28.20 -7.04 4.49
CA ALA A 201 26.94 -7.06 5.19
C ALA A 201 26.66 -8.47 5.74
N ILE A 202 26.24 -8.56 6.99
CA ILE A 202 25.96 -9.84 7.65
C ILE A 202 24.47 -10.10 7.79
N ALA A 203 23.65 -9.05 7.89
CA ALA A 203 22.20 -9.15 7.97
C ALA A 203 21.53 -7.84 7.55
N ALA A 204 20.24 -7.91 7.25
CA ALA A 204 19.37 -6.75 7.17
C ALA A 204 17.98 -7.12 7.68
N HIS A 205 17.28 -6.15 8.27
CA HIS A 205 15.98 -6.37 8.89
C HIS A 205 15.06 -5.17 8.70
N ILE A 206 13.76 -5.41 8.87
CA ILE A 206 12.80 -4.38 9.27
C ILE A 206 12.65 -4.48 10.79
N HIS A 207 12.72 -3.34 11.45
CA HIS A 207 12.51 -3.18 12.88
C HIS A 207 11.25 -2.34 13.14
N SER A 208 10.60 -2.55 14.28
CA SER A 208 9.66 -1.55 14.80
C SER A 208 10.43 -0.44 15.51
N GLY A 209 9.96 0.80 15.40
CA GLY A 209 10.60 1.94 16.04
C GLY A 209 10.31 3.27 15.36
N ARG A 210 10.13 4.31 16.18
CA ARG A 210 10.07 5.69 15.71
C ARG A 210 11.44 6.16 15.22
N ARG A 211 11.45 7.25 14.44
CA ARG A 211 12.70 7.85 13.97
C ARG A 211 13.64 8.16 15.14
N GLY A 212 14.87 7.66 15.05
CA GLY A 212 15.90 7.86 16.08
C GLY A 212 15.80 6.93 17.30
N VAL A 213 14.74 6.13 17.41
CA VAL A 213 14.57 5.15 18.49
C VAL A 213 14.86 3.75 17.91
N PRO A 214 15.81 2.97 18.47
CA PRO A 214 15.99 1.57 18.13
C PRO A 214 14.81 0.73 18.62
N GLY A 215 14.51 -0.37 17.96
CA GLY A 215 13.51 -1.33 18.44
C GLY A 215 13.75 -2.74 17.91
N PRO A 216 12.87 -3.69 18.26
CA PRO A 216 13.07 -5.10 17.95
C PRO A 216 12.95 -5.37 16.44
N VAL A 217 13.59 -6.46 16.00
CA VAL A 217 13.41 -6.99 14.65
C VAL A 217 11.98 -7.51 14.51
N ILE A 218 11.31 -7.12 13.42
CA ILE A 218 9.95 -7.57 13.10
C ILE A 218 9.87 -8.31 11.77
N VAL A 219 10.81 -8.10 10.85
CA VAL A 219 10.93 -8.87 9.60
C VAL A 219 12.39 -9.11 9.26
N PRO A 220 12.86 -10.37 9.21
CA PRO A 220 14.16 -10.68 8.65
C PRO A 220 14.20 -10.52 7.13
N LEU A 221 15.20 -9.83 6.59
CA LEU A 221 15.32 -9.60 5.15
C LEU A 221 16.38 -10.50 4.48
N CYS A 222 17.50 -10.76 5.17
CA CYS A 222 18.62 -11.57 4.64
C CYS A 222 19.66 -11.86 5.74
N ALA A 223 20.29 -13.04 5.68
CA ALA A 223 21.53 -13.38 6.38
C ALA A 223 22.16 -14.65 5.74
N PRO A 224 23.44 -14.63 5.30
CA PRO A 224 24.29 -13.47 5.04
C PRO A 224 23.68 -12.57 3.96
N CYS A 225 23.97 -11.26 3.99
CA CYS A 225 23.28 -10.31 3.11
C CYS A 225 24.14 -9.82 1.94
N LYS A 226 23.54 -9.77 0.74
CA LYS A 226 24.15 -9.21 -0.47
C LYS A 226 23.30 -8.06 -1.01
N SER A 227 23.94 -7.07 -1.61
CA SER A 227 23.26 -5.95 -2.26
C SER A 227 22.47 -6.43 -3.46
N GLY A 228 21.24 -5.93 -3.63
CA GLY A 228 20.32 -6.37 -4.68
C GLY A 228 19.40 -7.51 -4.28
N VAL A 229 19.46 -7.97 -3.01
CA VAL A 229 18.56 -9.01 -2.49
C VAL A 229 17.10 -8.62 -2.67
N ARG A 230 16.29 -9.61 -3.04
CA ARG A 230 14.84 -9.53 -3.12
C ARG A 230 14.25 -10.55 -2.16
N GLY A 231 13.07 -10.28 -1.67
CA GLY A 231 12.34 -11.24 -0.85
C GLY A 231 10.85 -10.94 -0.82
N ARG A 232 10.11 -11.89 -0.27
CA ARG A 232 8.68 -11.81 -0.06
C ARG A 232 8.35 -12.50 1.26
N ALA A 233 7.48 -11.90 2.06
CA ALA A 233 7.02 -12.49 3.32
C ALA A 233 5.59 -12.05 3.62
N THR A 234 4.83 -12.94 4.25
CA THR A 234 3.58 -12.57 4.92
C THR A 234 3.93 -12.07 6.32
N VAL A 235 3.34 -10.94 6.71
CA VAL A 235 3.59 -10.27 7.98
C VAL A 235 2.31 -10.22 8.81
N SER A 236 2.48 -10.29 10.13
CA SER A 236 1.36 -10.28 11.08
C SER A 236 0.71 -8.90 11.20
N ALA A 237 -0.45 -8.85 11.85
CA ALA A 237 -1.16 -7.60 12.15
C ALA A 237 -0.31 -6.57 12.90
N ALA A 238 0.54 -7.03 13.82
CA ALA A 238 1.44 -6.14 14.56
C ALA A 238 2.47 -5.46 13.64
N VAL A 239 3.00 -6.20 12.67
CA VAL A 239 3.93 -5.65 11.67
C VAL A 239 3.20 -4.70 10.72
N LEU A 240 2.02 -5.08 10.24
CA LEU A 240 1.18 -4.23 9.40
C LEU A 240 0.88 -2.88 10.08
N SER A 241 0.46 -2.90 11.35
CA SER A 241 0.20 -1.69 12.13
C SER A 241 1.45 -0.81 12.29
N ALA A 242 2.64 -1.41 12.47
CA ALA A 242 3.89 -0.67 12.51
C ALA A 242 4.23 0.01 11.16
N LEU A 243 3.91 -0.64 10.03
CA LEU A 243 4.08 -0.07 8.70
C LEU A 243 3.07 1.06 8.42
N GLU A 244 1.79 0.84 8.71
CA GLU A 244 0.72 1.84 8.51
C GLU A 244 0.98 3.11 9.34
N SER A 245 1.48 2.97 10.57
CA SER A 245 1.79 4.10 11.44
C SER A 245 3.15 4.76 11.19
N GLY A 246 3.94 4.29 10.22
CA GLY A 246 5.30 4.80 9.95
C GLY A 246 6.28 4.54 11.11
N ARG A 247 5.96 3.58 11.98
CA ARG A 247 6.76 3.16 13.14
C ARG A 247 7.62 1.95 12.82
N ALA A 248 8.20 1.93 11.62
CA ALA A 248 9.13 0.88 11.20
C ALA A 248 10.34 1.48 10.48
N TYR A 249 11.47 0.78 10.52
CA TYR A 249 12.67 1.17 9.77
C TYR A 249 13.41 -0.04 9.25
N VAL A 250 14.16 0.16 8.18
CA VAL A 250 15.05 -0.85 7.60
C VAL A 250 16.48 -0.51 7.98
N ASN A 251 17.28 -1.50 8.36
CA ASN A 251 18.71 -1.33 8.56
C ASN A 251 19.54 -2.43 7.86
N VAL A 252 20.84 -2.18 7.73
CA VAL A 252 21.82 -3.15 7.26
C VAL A 252 22.98 -3.20 8.25
N HIS A 253 23.40 -4.41 8.60
CA HIS A 253 24.41 -4.69 9.60
C HIS A 253 25.72 -5.14 8.95
N THR A 254 26.86 -4.76 9.54
CA THR A 254 28.18 -5.33 9.23
C THR A 254 28.82 -5.86 10.49
N ARG A 255 29.93 -6.63 10.38
CA ARG A 255 30.68 -7.10 11.55
C ARG A 255 31.15 -5.96 12.47
N LYS A 256 31.54 -4.81 11.90
CA LYS A 256 31.98 -3.63 12.65
C LYS A 256 30.82 -2.90 13.33
N ASN A 257 29.64 -2.98 12.72
CA ASN A 257 28.44 -2.24 13.11
C ASN A 257 27.28 -3.23 13.32
N GLY A 258 27.41 -4.07 14.35
CA GLY A 258 26.45 -5.14 14.64
C GLY A 258 25.06 -4.66 15.01
N ALA A 259 24.93 -3.48 15.64
CA ALA A 259 23.63 -2.85 15.92
C ALA A 259 22.98 -2.22 14.67
N GLY A 260 23.73 -2.05 13.58
CA GLY A 260 23.30 -1.39 12.35
C GLY A 260 24.38 -0.43 11.84
N GLU A 261 24.57 -0.36 10.53
CA GLU A 261 25.48 0.58 9.87
C GLU A 261 24.76 1.68 9.09
N ILE A 262 23.65 1.33 8.43
CA ILE A 262 22.80 2.26 7.71
C ILE A 262 21.34 1.95 8.04
N ARG A 263 20.54 3.00 8.25
CA ARG A 263 19.11 2.92 8.56
C ARG A 263 18.30 3.81 7.65
N GLY A 264 17.06 3.43 7.35
CA GLY A 264 16.07 4.23 6.65
C GLY A 264 14.71 4.08 7.33
N GLN A 265 14.13 5.18 7.80
CA GLN A 265 12.79 5.18 8.42
C GLN A 265 11.73 5.00 7.32
N LEU A 266 10.87 4.00 7.45
CA LEU A 266 9.75 3.83 6.54
C LEU A 266 8.70 4.91 6.82
N PRO A 267 8.18 5.60 5.78
CA PRO A 267 7.02 6.46 5.95
C PRO A 267 5.79 5.63 6.32
N ALA A 268 4.73 6.30 6.76
CA ALA A 268 3.42 5.68 6.90
C ALA A 268 3.00 5.05 5.57
N VAL A 269 2.50 3.81 5.63
CA VAL A 269 2.07 3.05 4.45
C VAL A 269 0.54 3.06 4.42
N PRO A 270 -0.10 3.93 3.61
CA PRO A 270 -1.57 4.06 3.62
C PRO A 270 -2.20 2.86 2.92
N LEU A 271 -2.68 1.90 3.71
CA LEU A 271 -3.43 0.72 3.23
C LEU A 271 -4.89 0.75 3.69
N THR A 272 -5.27 1.74 4.48
CA THR A 272 -6.64 1.94 4.95
C THR A 272 -7.01 3.41 4.89
N ILE A 273 -8.24 3.68 4.46
CA ILE A 273 -8.90 4.98 4.62
C ILE A 273 -10.02 4.83 5.65
N SER A 274 -10.08 5.77 6.59
CA SER A 274 -11.09 5.82 7.65
C SER A 274 -12.29 6.65 7.24
#